data_AF-A0A382Z6F8-F1
#
_entry.id   AF-A0A382Z6F8-F1
#
_cell.length_a   1.000
_cell.length_b   1.000
_cell.length_c   1.000
_cell.angle_alpha   90.00
_cell.angle_beta   90.00
_cell.angle_gamma   90.00
#
_symmetry.space_group_name_H-M   'P 1'
#
loop_
_entity.id
_entity.type
_entity.pdbx_description
1 polymer ?
#
loop_
_entity_poly.entity_id
_entity_poly.type
_entity_poly.pdbx_seq_one_letter_code
_entity_poly.pdbx_strand_id
1 'polypeptide(L)'
;MKNIILILLLYLPLVLGAQNLLEKSRVEDRAIWVGFQERIEGAVERGEITREQAGERYAEFRRRMAMRDTDIVGHYEKLGIKDLNRIKNALMKNGIFNSQLDAVLGGMLRVIHAAKAEGDNFEMNPRVQAYFQDRIGLTQDQTQYVKDISIRIANRLR
;
A
#
# COMPACT_ATOMS: atom_id res chain seq x y z
N MET A 1 -25.93 35.62 -3.54
CA MET A 1 -26.13 34.16 -3.63
C MET A 1 -25.50 33.51 -4.87
N LYS A 2 -24.47 34.12 -5.51
CA LYS A 2 -23.85 33.57 -6.73
C LYS A 2 -22.56 32.78 -6.45
N ASN A 3 -21.94 33.03 -5.29
CA ASN A 3 -20.62 32.49 -4.92
C ASN A 3 -20.72 31.15 -4.15
N ILE A 4 -21.89 30.82 -3.60
CA ILE A 4 -22.12 29.56 -2.87
C ILE A 4 -22.26 28.38 -3.86
N ILE A 5 -22.85 28.62 -5.03
CA ILE A 5 -23.01 27.60 -6.09
C ILE A 5 -21.66 27.19 -6.69
N LEU A 6 -20.74 28.15 -6.86
CA LEU A 6 -19.41 27.86 -7.40
C LEU A 6 -18.54 27.01 -6.45
N ILE A 7 -18.70 27.20 -5.13
CA ILE A 7 -17.99 26.41 -4.13
C ILE A 7 -18.49 24.96 -4.11
N LEU A 8 -19.80 24.73 -4.22
CA LEU A 8 -20.38 23.38 -4.24
C LEU A 8 -19.95 22.55 -5.47
N LEU A 9 -19.80 23.17 -6.64
CA LEU A 9 -19.32 22.51 -7.86
C LEU A 9 -17.86 22.03 -7.78
N LEU A 10 -17.03 22.71 -6.98
CA LEU A 10 -15.61 22.37 -6.79
C LEU A 10 -15.40 21.20 -5.80
N TYR A 11 -16.33 20.99 -4.86
CA TYR A 11 -16.25 19.89 -3.88
C TYR A 11 -16.85 18.57 -4.37
N LEU A 12 -17.80 18.61 -5.31
CA LEU A 12 -18.45 17.41 -5.84
C LEU A 12 -17.48 16.36 -6.45
N PRO A 13 -16.48 16.73 -7.28
CA PRO A 13 -15.54 15.74 -7.82
C PRO A 13 -14.56 15.18 -6.77
N LEU A 14 -14.29 15.92 -5.69
CA LEU A 14 -13.44 15.45 -4.58
C LEU A 14 -14.08 14.30 -3.79
N VAL A 15 -15.39 14.37 -3.55
CA VAL A 15 -16.13 13.30 -2.84
C VAL A 15 -16.33 12.08 -3.74
N LEU A 16 -16.65 12.29 -5.03
CA LEU A 16 -16.76 11.21 -6.01
C LEU A 16 -15.42 10.49 -6.24
N GLY A 17 -14.31 11.23 -6.25
CA GLY A 17 -12.96 10.66 -6.31
C GLY A 17 -12.64 9.75 -5.12
N ALA A 18 -13.02 10.16 -3.90
CA ALA A 18 -12.80 9.35 -2.71
C ALA A 18 -13.59 8.03 -2.70
N GLN A 19 -14.83 8.05 -3.20
CA GLN A 19 -15.65 6.83 -3.33
C GLN A 19 -15.08 5.87 -4.39
N ASN A 20 -14.65 6.39 -5.54
CA ASN A 20 -14.04 5.58 -6.60
C ASN A 20 -12.69 4.96 -6.17
N LEU A 21 -11.89 5.67 -5.36
CA LEU A 21 -10.62 5.16 -4.84
C LEU A 21 -10.82 4.03 -3.81
N LEU A 22 -11.79 4.19 -2.90
CA LEU A 22 -12.16 3.15 -1.93
C LEU A 22 -12.76 1.92 -2.62
N GLU A 23 -13.57 2.13 -3.65
CA GLU A 23 -14.15 1.04 -4.42
C GLU A 23 -13.07 0.28 -5.21
N LYS A 24 -12.15 1.01 -5.86
CA LYS A 24 -11.03 0.40 -6.58
C LYS A 24 -10.09 -0.40 -5.69
N SER A 25 -9.75 0.09 -4.48
CA SER A 25 -8.90 -0.69 -3.55
C SER A 25 -9.60 -1.97 -3.07
N ARG A 26 -10.90 -1.90 -2.78
CA ARG A 26 -11.72 -3.09 -2.46
C ARG A 26 -11.81 -4.07 -3.62
N VAL A 27 -11.82 -3.57 -4.85
CA VAL A 27 -11.81 -4.40 -6.08
C VAL A 27 -10.47 -5.12 -6.25
N GLU A 28 -9.34 -4.52 -5.92
CA GLU A 28 -8.02 -5.15 -6.04
C GLU A 28 -7.74 -6.19 -4.94
N ASP A 29 -8.06 -5.89 -3.67
CA ASP A 29 -7.98 -6.88 -2.58
C ASP A 29 -8.87 -8.09 -2.89
N ARG A 30 -10.05 -7.82 -3.48
CA ARG A 30 -10.92 -8.85 -4.03
C ARG A 30 -10.28 -9.58 -5.19
N ALA A 31 -9.58 -8.92 -6.11
CA ALA A 31 -8.94 -9.57 -7.26
C ALA A 31 -7.82 -10.53 -6.83
N ILE A 32 -7.00 -10.16 -5.85
CA ILE A 32 -5.96 -11.05 -5.28
C ILE A 32 -6.61 -12.28 -4.64
N TRP A 33 -7.67 -12.07 -3.86
CA TRP A 33 -8.45 -13.15 -3.26
C TRP A 33 -9.08 -14.06 -4.32
N VAL A 34 -9.73 -13.48 -5.34
CA VAL A 34 -10.40 -14.21 -6.42
C VAL A 34 -9.41 -15.04 -7.20
N GLY A 35 -8.26 -14.49 -7.61
CA GLY A 35 -7.24 -15.26 -8.32
C GLY A 35 -6.61 -16.37 -7.48
N PHE A 36 -6.50 -16.18 -6.15
CA PHE A 36 -6.12 -17.27 -5.25
C PHE A 36 -7.20 -18.35 -5.16
N GLN A 37 -8.46 -17.94 -5.01
CA GLN A 37 -9.62 -18.83 -4.94
C GLN A 37 -9.76 -19.67 -6.22
N GLU A 38 -9.68 -19.07 -7.40
CA GLU A 38 -9.77 -19.77 -8.69
C GLU A 38 -8.73 -20.89 -8.82
N ARG A 39 -7.48 -20.65 -8.41
CA ARG A 39 -6.42 -21.67 -8.44
C ARG A 39 -6.70 -22.82 -7.49
N ILE A 40 -7.22 -22.52 -6.30
CA ILE A 40 -7.53 -23.52 -5.28
C ILE A 40 -8.75 -24.35 -5.70
N GLU A 41 -9.84 -23.70 -6.10
CA GLU A 41 -11.05 -24.39 -6.56
C GLU A 41 -10.77 -25.23 -7.81
N GLY A 42 -10.02 -24.72 -8.79
CA GLY A 42 -9.62 -25.51 -9.96
C GLY A 42 -8.78 -26.74 -9.60
N ALA A 43 -7.93 -26.67 -8.57
CA ALA A 43 -7.18 -27.82 -8.10
C ALA A 43 -8.07 -28.85 -7.36
N VAL A 44 -9.12 -28.40 -6.66
CA VAL A 44 -10.14 -29.27 -6.07
C VAL A 44 -10.93 -29.99 -7.16
N GLU A 45 -11.38 -29.26 -8.19
CA GLU A 45 -12.13 -29.81 -9.33
C GLU A 45 -11.33 -30.87 -10.10
N ARG A 46 -10.02 -30.65 -10.28
CA ARG A 46 -9.12 -31.63 -10.91
C ARG A 46 -8.77 -32.81 -10.00
N GLY A 47 -9.21 -32.80 -8.73
CA GLY A 47 -8.87 -33.82 -7.74
C GLY A 47 -7.41 -33.80 -7.29
N GLU A 48 -6.67 -32.72 -7.58
CA GLU A 48 -5.27 -32.55 -7.17
C GLU A 48 -5.14 -32.29 -5.67
N ILE A 49 -6.18 -31.69 -5.06
CA ILE A 49 -6.27 -31.46 -3.62
C ILE A 49 -7.67 -31.78 -3.11
N THR A 50 -7.77 -32.18 -1.84
CA THR A 50 -9.05 -32.39 -1.17
C THR A 50 -9.66 -31.07 -0.71
N ARG A 51 -10.97 -31.09 -0.40
CA ARG A 51 -11.67 -29.92 0.16
C ARG A 51 -11.07 -29.46 1.49
N GLU A 52 -10.59 -30.40 2.29
CA GLU A 52 -9.91 -30.12 3.57
C GLU A 52 -8.58 -29.41 3.35
N GLN A 53 -7.75 -29.90 2.42
CA GLN A 53 -6.49 -29.25 2.03
C GLN A 53 -6.71 -27.85 1.43
N ALA A 54 -7.80 -27.64 0.69
CA ALA A 54 -8.18 -26.30 0.24
C ALA A 54 -8.50 -25.37 1.43
N GLY A 55 -9.23 -25.88 2.43
CA GLY A 55 -9.54 -25.16 3.68
C GLY A 55 -8.29 -24.70 4.43
N GLU A 56 -7.29 -25.56 4.56
CA GLU A 56 -6.00 -25.22 5.17
C GLU A 56 -5.28 -24.11 4.39
N ARG A 57 -5.25 -24.22 3.05
CA ARG A 57 -4.64 -23.21 2.17
C ARG A 57 -5.33 -21.85 2.29
N TYR A 58 -6.66 -21.81 2.40
CA TYR A 58 -7.39 -20.57 2.68
C TYR A 58 -7.05 -19.98 4.05
N ALA A 59 -6.96 -20.81 5.09
CA ALA A 59 -6.60 -20.36 6.43
C ALA A 59 -5.16 -19.83 6.48
N GLU A 60 -4.23 -20.47 5.80
CA GLU A 60 -2.85 -20.03 5.68
C GLU A 60 -2.74 -18.71 4.91
N PHE A 61 -3.44 -18.56 3.79
CA PHE A 61 -3.46 -17.32 3.02
C PHE A 61 -3.90 -16.14 3.90
N ARG A 62 -5.00 -16.31 4.65
CA ARG A 62 -5.48 -15.28 5.59
C ARG A 62 -4.47 -14.97 6.68
N ARG A 63 -3.82 -15.99 7.26
CA ARG A 63 -2.76 -15.80 8.26
C ARG A 63 -1.57 -15.03 7.71
N ARG A 64 -1.09 -15.37 6.51
CA ARG A 64 0.02 -14.68 5.84
C ARG A 64 -0.28 -13.19 5.61
N MET A 65 -1.52 -12.87 5.22
CA MET A 65 -1.94 -11.48 5.06
C MET A 65 -1.96 -10.74 6.41
N ALA A 66 -2.45 -11.37 7.48
CA ALA A 66 -2.47 -10.76 8.81
C ALA A 66 -1.06 -10.58 9.41
N MET A 67 -0.16 -11.56 9.23
CA MET A 67 1.22 -11.49 9.72
C MET A 67 2.03 -10.40 9.02
N ARG A 68 1.88 -10.26 7.69
CA ARG A 68 2.54 -9.19 6.92
C ARG A 68 2.18 -7.80 7.45
N ASP A 69 0.91 -7.60 7.79
CA ASP A 69 0.43 -6.34 8.37
C ASP A 69 1.07 -6.07 9.75
N THR A 70 1.18 -7.11 10.59
CA THR A 70 1.79 -7.02 11.93
C THR A 70 3.28 -6.70 11.87
N ASP A 71 4.04 -7.35 10.97
CA ASP A 71 5.48 -7.12 10.82
C ASP A 71 5.78 -5.70 10.38
N ILE A 72 5.03 -5.18 9.40
CA ILE A 72 5.19 -3.79 8.94
C ILE A 72 4.87 -2.81 10.06
N VAL A 73 3.77 -3.01 10.81
CA VAL A 73 3.43 -2.14 11.96
C VAL A 73 4.59 -2.07 12.94
N GLY A 74 5.16 -3.21 13.34
CA GLY A 74 6.27 -3.27 14.29
C GLY A 74 7.54 -2.55 13.80
N HIS A 75 7.83 -2.57 12.50
CA HIS A 75 8.95 -1.79 11.95
C HIS A 75 8.74 -0.28 12.08
N TYR A 76 7.51 0.20 11.83
CA TYR A 76 7.19 1.62 11.93
C TYR A 76 7.08 2.09 13.39
N GLU A 77 6.62 1.25 14.31
CA GLU A 77 6.65 1.55 15.74
C GLU A 77 8.07 1.77 16.27
N LYS A 78 9.04 0.97 15.82
CA LYS A 78 10.47 1.17 16.12
C LYS A 78 11.02 2.50 15.58
N LEU A 79 10.37 3.08 14.57
CA LEU A 79 10.63 4.42 14.07
C LEU A 79 9.79 5.50 14.77
N GLY A 80 9.17 5.19 15.92
CA GLY A 80 8.36 6.13 16.70
C GLY A 80 6.97 6.43 16.11
N ILE A 81 6.54 5.71 15.08
CA ILE A 81 5.25 5.92 14.42
C ILE A 81 4.22 4.99 15.06
N LYS A 82 3.46 5.52 16.02
CA LYS A 82 2.42 4.77 16.75
C LYS A 82 1.13 4.54 15.96
N ASP A 83 0.88 5.38 14.95
CA ASP A 83 -0.33 5.31 14.14
C ASP A 83 0.04 5.22 12.65
N LEU A 84 0.29 3.99 12.20
CA LEU A 84 0.62 3.69 10.80
C LEU A 84 -0.56 3.95 9.87
N ASN A 85 -1.81 3.92 10.37
CA ASN A 85 -2.99 4.15 9.56
C ASN A 85 -3.00 5.57 8.98
N ARG A 86 -2.40 6.55 9.66
CA ARG A 86 -2.23 7.90 9.09
C ARG A 86 -1.37 7.90 7.83
N ILE A 87 -0.33 7.09 7.78
CA ILE A 87 0.53 6.95 6.60
C ILE A 87 -0.21 6.19 5.51
N LYS A 88 -0.82 5.04 5.84
CA LYS A 88 -1.63 4.25 4.90
C LYS A 88 -2.72 5.10 4.22
N ASN A 89 -3.47 5.87 5.01
CA ASN A 89 -4.51 6.77 4.51
C ASN A 89 -3.95 7.90 3.63
N ALA A 90 -2.77 8.43 3.95
CA ALA A 90 -2.11 9.44 3.14
C ALA A 90 -1.66 8.88 1.79
N LEU A 91 -1.09 7.67 1.77
CA LEU A 91 -0.72 6.95 0.54
C LEU A 91 -1.96 6.69 -0.34
N MET A 92 -3.05 6.19 0.25
CA MET A 92 -4.32 5.94 -0.47
C MET A 92 -4.92 7.21 -1.07
N LYS A 93 -4.88 8.33 -0.36
CA LYS A 93 -5.33 9.63 -0.88
C LYS A 93 -4.52 10.11 -2.09
N ASN A 94 -3.31 9.59 -2.28
CA ASN A 94 -2.44 9.88 -3.42
C ASN A 94 -2.46 8.76 -4.48
N GLY A 95 -3.50 7.92 -4.46
CA GLY A 95 -3.73 6.89 -5.47
C GLY A 95 -2.87 5.64 -5.31
N ILE A 96 -2.25 5.42 -4.15
CA ILE A 96 -1.52 4.18 -3.84
C ILE A 96 -2.49 3.23 -3.14
N PHE A 97 -2.90 2.18 -3.83
CA PHE A 97 -4.00 1.32 -3.41
C PHE A 97 -3.60 0.31 -2.33
N ASN A 98 -4.59 -0.28 -1.64
CA ASN A 98 -4.37 -1.27 -0.57
C ASN A 98 -3.44 -2.40 -1.00
N SER A 99 -3.64 -2.91 -2.21
CA SER A 99 -2.82 -3.97 -2.83
C SER A 99 -1.33 -3.63 -2.89
N GLN A 100 -1.00 -2.33 -2.96
CA GLN A 100 0.35 -1.80 -3.04
C GLN A 100 0.90 -1.39 -1.67
N LEU A 101 0.05 -1.15 -0.66
CA LEU A 101 0.46 -0.53 0.61
C LEU A 101 1.59 -1.30 1.30
N ASP A 102 1.48 -2.62 1.45
CA ASP A 102 2.51 -3.39 2.15
C ASP A 102 3.87 -3.33 1.41
N ALA A 103 3.84 -3.44 0.08
CA ALA A 103 5.04 -3.37 -0.74
C ALA A 103 5.67 -1.97 -0.71
N VAL A 104 4.82 -0.93 -0.69
CA VAL A 104 5.23 0.48 -0.59
C VAL A 104 5.83 0.75 0.78
N LEU A 105 5.16 0.37 1.86
CA LEU A 105 5.64 0.54 3.24
C LEU A 105 6.96 -0.21 3.45
N GLY A 106 7.08 -1.44 2.94
CA GLY A 106 8.36 -2.18 2.96
C GLY A 106 9.48 -1.47 2.17
N GLY A 107 9.15 -0.88 1.02
CA GLY A 107 10.09 -0.07 0.25
C GLY A 107 10.50 1.21 0.99
N MET A 108 9.53 1.90 1.60
CA MET A 108 9.74 3.12 2.38
C MET A 108 10.71 2.90 3.53
N LEU A 109 10.67 1.76 4.23
CA LEU A 109 11.64 1.44 5.27
C LEU A 109 13.09 1.55 4.76
N ARG A 110 13.36 1.07 3.53
CA ARG A 110 14.69 1.17 2.91
C ARG A 110 15.09 2.63 2.66
N VAL A 111 14.15 3.42 2.16
CA VAL A 111 14.34 4.86 1.89
C VAL A 111 14.58 5.61 3.20
N ILE A 112 13.81 5.32 4.25
CA ILE A 112 13.94 5.95 5.57
C ILE A 112 15.31 5.66 6.17
N HIS A 113 15.76 4.40 6.13
CA HIS A 113 17.07 4.03 6.67
C HIS A 113 18.23 4.68 5.90
N ALA A 114 18.17 4.68 4.56
CA ALA A 114 19.17 5.34 3.73
C ALA A 114 19.19 6.86 3.98
N ALA A 115 18.03 7.51 3.96
CA ALA A 115 17.92 8.94 4.22
C ALA A 115 18.36 9.32 5.64
N LYS A 116 18.12 8.47 6.64
CA LYS A 116 18.62 8.69 8.00
C LYS A 116 20.15 8.67 8.04
N ALA A 117 20.78 7.75 7.33
CA ALA A 117 22.23 7.60 7.29
C ALA A 117 22.93 8.69 6.46
N GLU A 118 22.37 9.06 5.32
CA GLU A 118 23.02 9.94 4.33
C GLU A 118 22.80 11.43 4.56
N GLY A 119 21.93 11.82 5.48
CA GLY A 119 21.79 13.24 5.79
C GLY A 119 21.01 13.99 4.72
N ASP A 120 21.43 15.22 4.48
CA ASP A 120 20.87 16.08 3.45
C ASP A 120 21.42 15.74 2.05
N ASN A 121 22.40 14.83 2.00
CA ASN A 121 23.00 14.32 0.76
C ASN A 121 22.25 13.10 0.20
N PHE A 122 21.14 12.71 0.82
CA PHE A 122 20.39 11.52 0.42
C PHE A 122 19.86 11.64 -1.01
N GLU A 123 20.26 10.69 -1.85
CA GLU A 123 19.66 10.47 -3.16
C GLU A 123 19.04 9.08 -3.26
N MET A 124 17.85 9.01 -3.84
CA MET A 124 17.18 7.73 -4.00
C MET A 124 17.89 6.91 -5.08
N ASN A 125 18.44 5.77 -4.66
CA ASN A 125 19.09 4.83 -5.57
C ASN A 125 18.15 4.45 -6.74
N PRO A 126 18.62 4.48 -8.00
CA PRO A 126 17.81 4.12 -9.17
C PRO A 126 17.13 2.75 -9.08
N ARG A 127 17.74 1.77 -8.41
CA ARG A 127 17.14 0.44 -8.18
C ARG A 127 15.92 0.50 -7.26
N VAL A 128 15.94 1.39 -6.26
CA VAL A 128 14.81 1.60 -5.34
C VAL A 128 13.70 2.35 -6.06
N GLN A 129 14.05 3.33 -6.90
CA GLN A 129 13.08 4.00 -7.77
C GLN A 129 12.40 3.02 -8.74
N ALA A 130 13.18 2.19 -9.45
CA ALA A 130 12.66 1.16 -10.33
C ALA A 130 11.80 0.12 -9.61
N TYR A 131 12.10 -0.21 -8.35
CA TYR A 131 11.23 -1.07 -7.54
C TYR A 131 9.83 -0.45 -7.34
N PHE A 132 9.74 0.85 -7.02
CA PHE A 132 8.44 1.50 -6.90
C PHE A 132 7.70 1.58 -8.23
N GLN A 133 8.39 1.85 -9.32
CA GLN A 133 7.78 2.08 -10.62
C GLN A 133 7.45 0.76 -11.34
N ASP A 134 8.45 -0.07 -11.58
CA ASP A 134 8.32 -1.24 -12.44
C ASP A 134 7.69 -2.42 -11.71
N ARG A 135 7.96 -2.57 -10.40
CA ARG A 135 7.50 -3.73 -9.61
C ARG A 135 6.19 -3.48 -8.89
N ILE A 136 6.01 -2.28 -8.33
CA ILE A 136 4.78 -1.92 -7.62
C ILE A 136 3.77 -1.25 -8.56
N GLY A 137 4.23 -0.63 -9.66
CA GLY A 137 3.36 0.08 -10.60
C GLY A 137 3.04 1.51 -10.16
N LEU A 138 3.89 2.15 -9.35
CA LEU A 138 3.71 3.55 -8.99
C LEU A 138 4.09 4.48 -10.15
N THR A 139 3.34 5.57 -10.30
CA THR A 139 3.74 6.64 -11.21
C THR A 139 4.98 7.38 -10.68
N GLN A 140 5.61 8.21 -11.52
CA GLN A 140 6.70 9.09 -11.09
C GLN A 140 6.27 9.97 -9.90
N ASP A 141 5.09 10.58 -9.97
CA ASP A 141 4.56 11.46 -8.92
C ASP A 141 4.30 10.70 -7.61
N GLN A 142 3.76 9.49 -7.69
CA GLN A 142 3.55 8.63 -6.53
C GLN A 142 4.87 8.18 -5.91
N THR A 143 5.86 7.86 -6.74
CA THR A 143 7.21 7.51 -6.30
C THR A 143 7.87 8.68 -5.57
N GLN A 144 7.73 9.89 -6.10
CA GLN A 144 8.22 11.11 -5.46
C GLN A 144 7.49 11.38 -4.13
N TYR A 145 6.18 11.20 -4.09
CA TYR A 145 5.39 11.35 -2.87
C TYR A 145 5.84 10.37 -1.76
N VAL A 146 6.11 9.11 -2.13
CA VAL A 146 6.65 8.08 -1.24
C VAL A 146 8.04 8.45 -0.74
N LYS A 147 8.92 8.97 -1.61
CA LYS A 147 10.24 9.51 -1.25
C LYS A 147 10.12 10.62 -0.21
N ASP A 148 9.24 11.59 -0.43
CA ASP A 148 9.11 12.77 0.42
C ASP A 148 8.55 12.43 1.81
N ILE A 149 7.59 11.50 1.90
CA ILE A 149 7.15 11.00 3.21
C ILE A 149 8.30 10.30 3.93
N SER A 150 9.06 9.46 3.22
CA SER A 150 10.16 8.69 3.80
C SER A 150 11.27 9.60 4.35
N ILE A 151 11.66 10.64 3.60
CA ILE A 151 12.65 11.63 4.05
C ILE A 151 12.13 12.41 5.26
N ARG A 152 10.85 12.82 5.26
CA ARG A 152 10.25 13.50 6.42
C ARG A 152 10.25 12.63 7.67
N ILE A 153 10.04 11.32 7.54
CA ILE A 153 10.16 10.38 8.66
C ILE A 153 11.62 10.29 9.10
N ALA A 154 12.56 10.10 8.18
CA ALA A 154 13.98 9.99 8.50
C ALA A 154 14.52 11.23 9.24
N ASN A 155 14.13 12.43 8.82
CA ASN A 155 14.57 13.69 9.44
C ASN A 155 14.03 13.87 10.87
N ARG A 156 12.90 13.25 11.23
CA ARG A 156 12.37 13.26 12.61
C ARG A 156 13.13 12.31 13.55
N LEU A 157 13.95 11.42 13.00
CA LEU A 157 14.73 10.42 13.74
C LEU A 157 16.18 10.84 13.99
N ARG A 158 16.56 12.03 13.53
CA ARG A 158 17.84 12.68 13.81
C ARG A 158 17.70 13.53 15.06
#